data_AF-I4AY81-F1
#
_entry.id   AF-I4AY81-F1
#
_cell.length_a   1.000
_cell.length_b   1.000
_cell.length_c   1.000
_cell.angle_alpha   90.00
_cell.angle_beta   90.00
_cell.angle_gamma   90.00
#
_symmetry.space_group_name_H-M   'P 1'
#
loop_
_entity.id
_entity.type
_entity.pdbx_description
1 polymer ?
#
loop_
_entity_poly.entity_id
_entity_poly.type
_entity_poly.pdbx_seq_one_letter_code
_entity_poly.pdbx_strand_id
1 'polypeptide(L)'
;VLNQDETPFLYSLVFGEGVVNDATSVVLFHALQSFDLSHNNSSIALQLAGNFLYLFISSTVLGVFAGLLSAYIIKKLCFGRHPTDREIALMILMAYLSYMLAE
;
A
#
# COMPACT_ATOMS: atom_id res chain seq x y z
N VAL A 1 3.32 -12.59 -22.83
CA VAL A 1 3.86 -13.01 -21.52
C VAL A 1 5.31 -12.61 -21.53
N LEU A 2 5.69 -11.57 -20.77
CA LEU A 2 7.08 -11.13 -20.69
C LEU A 2 7.88 -12.21 -19.96
N ASN A 3 8.93 -12.72 -20.59
CA ASN A 3 9.77 -13.75 -20.04
C ASN A 3 10.78 -13.10 -19.06
N GLN A 4 10.65 -13.41 -17.77
CA GLN A 4 11.44 -12.80 -16.69
C GLN A 4 12.95 -13.06 -16.86
N ASP A 5 13.30 -14.15 -17.57
CA ASP A 5 14.68 -14.57 -17.81
C ASP A 5 15.36 -13.83 -18.98
N GLU A 6 14.58 -13.26 -19.91
CA GLU A 6 15.12 -12.54 -21.08
C GLU A 6 15.25 -11.03 -20.84
N THR A 7 14.32 -10.43 -20.08
CA THR A 7 14.31 -8.97 -19.80
C THR A 7 13.91 -8.66 -18.35
N PRO A 8 14.74 -9.03 -17.35
CA PRO A 8 14.39 -8.91 -15.93
C PRO A 8 14.07 -7.48 -15.50
N PHE A 9 14.75 -6.49 -16.07
CA PHE A 9 14.48 -5.07 -15.77
C PHE A 9 13.09 -4.62 -16.25
N LEU A 10 12.70 -5.01 -17.47
CA LEU A 10 11.40 -4.63 -18.03
C LEU A 10 10.26 -5.33 -17.28
N TYR A 11 10.47 -6.58 -16.88
CA TYR A 11 9.53 -7.31 -16.05
C TYR A 11 9.31 -6.63 -14.70
N SER A 12 10.38 -6.31 -13.96
CA SER A 12 10.26 -5.63 -12.65
C SER A 12 9.63 -4.24 -12.76
N LEU A 13 9.90 -3.51 -13.85
CA LEU A 13 9.32 -2.19 -14.10
C LEU A 13 7.80 -2.28 -14.32
N VAL A 14 7.34 -3.15 -15.23
CA VAL A 14 5.92 -3.31 -15.54
C VAL A 14 5.15 -3.88 -14.34
N PHE A 15 5.77 -4.79 -13.58
CA PHE A 15 5.19 -5.29 -12.33
C PHE A 15 5.01 -4.16 -11.31
N GLY A 16 6.07 -3.37 -11.09
CA GLY A 16 6.03 -2.24 -10.17
C GLY A 16 4.99 -1.19 -10.57
N GLU A 17 4.94 -0.84 -11.86
CA GLU A 17 3.93 0.07 -12.42
C GLU A 17 2.51 -0.44 -12.14
N GLY A 18 2.24 -1.71 -12.42
CA GLY A 18 0.93 -2.31 -12.21
C GLY A 18 0.47 -2.25 -10.75
N VAL A 19 1.35 -2.60 -9.81
CA VAL A 19 1.04 -2.58 -8.37
C VAL A 19 0.80 -1.15 -7.86
N VAL A 20 1.63 -0.19 -8.29
CA VAL A 20 1.47 1.22 -7.90
C VAL A 20 0.21 1.83 -8.51
N ASN A 21 -0.11 1.48 -9.76
CA ASN A 21 -1.33 1.92 -10.42
C ASN A 21 -2.59 1.40 -9.72
N ASP A 22 -2.61 0.14 -9.32
CA ASP A 22 -3.74 -0.44 -8.58
C ASP A 22 -3.98 0.32 -7.27
N ALA A 23 -2.94 0.49 -6.46
CA ALA A 23 -3.03 1.23 -5.20
C ALA A 23 -3.46 2.70 -5.38
N THR A 24 -2.91 3.40 -6.37
CA THR A 24 -3.25 4.82 -6.64
C THR A 24 -4.67 5.00 -7.15
N SER A 25 -5.16 4.08 -7.99
CA SER A 25 -6.53 4.14 -8.51
C SER A 25 -7.59 3.99 -7.40
N VAL A 26 -7.35 3.11 -6.42
CA VAL A 26 -8.21 2.94 -5.23
C VAL A 26 -8.23 4.22 -4.38
N VAL A 27 -7.06 4.80 -4.10
CA VAL A 27 -6.96 6.05 -3.32
C VAL A 27 -7.63 7.22 -4.04
N LEU A 28 -7.45 7.33 -5.37
CA LEU A 28 -8.12 8.34 -6.17
C LEU A 28 -9.65 8.16 -6.15
N PHE A 29 -10.12 6.92 -6.23
CA PHE A 29 -11.54 6.62 -6.10
C PHE A 29 -12.11 7.04 -4.74
N HIS A 30 -11.42 6.75 -3.63
CA HIS A 30 -11.81 7.22 -2.30
C HIS A 30 -11.80 8.75 -2.19
N ALA A 31 -10.81 9.42 -2.77
CA ALA A 31 -10.74 10.88 -2.80
C ALA A 31 -11.91 11.50 -3.57
N LEU A 32 -12.38 10.83 -4.64
CA LEU A 32 -13.57 11.24 -5.40
C LEU A 32 -14.88 10.95 -4.66
N GLN A 33 -15.00 9.80 -3.98
CA GLN A 33 -16.19 9.43 -3.21
C GLN A 33 -16.42 10.33 -2.00
N SER A 34 -15.32 10.75 -1.34
CA SER A 34 -15.37 11.66 -0.18
C SER A 34 -15.68 13.12 -0.55
N PHE A 35 -15.88 13.40 -1.84
CA PHE A 35 -16.19 14.75 -2.32
C PHE A 35 -17.70 15.04 -2.29
N ASP A 36 -18.09 16.11 -1.61
CA ASP A 36 -19.46 16.59 -1.56
C ASP A 36 -19.72 17.62 -2.67
N LEU A 37 -20.75 17.41 -3.49
CA LEU A 37 -21.08 18.21 -4.68
C LEU A 37 -21.81 19.53 -4.36
N SER A 38 -21.88 19.93 -3.09
CA SER A 38 -22.69 21.06 -2.63
C SER A 38 -22.07 22.45 -2.88
N HIS A 39 -20.78 22.55 -3.21
CA HIS A 39 -20.13 23.83 -3.54
C HIS A 39 -19.25 23.73 -4.79
N ASN A 40 -19.83 24.08 -5.94
CA ASN A 40 -19.15 24.07 -7.22
C ASN A 40 -18.30 25.34 -7.39
N ASN A 41 -17.01 25.27 -7.08
CA ASN A 41 -16.06 26.38 -7.27
C ASN A 41 -14.80 25.90 -8.00
N SER A 42 -14.08 26.79 -8.71
CA SER A 42 -12.87 26.44 -9.48
C SER A 42 -11.71 25.84 -8.66
N SER A 43 -11.82 25.87 -7.33
CA SER A 43 -10.87 25.24 -6.39
C SER A 43 -11.03 23.71 -6.24
N ILE A 44 -12.02 23.09 -6.89
CA ILE A 44 -12.29 21.64 -6.80
C ILE A 44 -11.06 20.79 -7.12
N ALA A 45 -10.34 21.10 -8.20
CA ALA A 45 -9.17 20.32 -8.61
C ALA A 45 -8.06 20.35 -7.55
N LEU A 46 -7.88 21.50 -6.88
CA LEU A 46 -6.87 21.67 -5.85
C LEU A 46 -7.25 20.94 -4.55
N GLN A 47 -8.54 20.98 -4.18
CA GLN A 47 -9.03 20.26 -3.01
C GLN A 47 -9.04 18.73 -3.23
N LEU A 48 -9.37 18.26 -4.44
CA LEU A 48 -9.24 16.85 -4.82
C LEU A 48 -7.78 16.39 -4.80
N ALA A 49 -6.87 17.18 -5.39
CA ALA A 49 -5.44 16.88 -5.34
C ALA A 49 -4.90 16.86 -3.91
N GLY A 50 -5.35 17.78 -3.05
CA GLY A 50 -5.00 17.82 -1.64
C GLY A 50 -5.48 16.59 -0.87
N ASN A 51 -6.74 16.19 -1.06
CA ASN A 51 -7.31 15.01 -0.41
C ASN A 51 -6.64 13.71 -0.90
N PHE A 52 -6.39 13.61 -2.21
CA PHE A 52 -5.64 12.50 -2.78
C PHE A 52 -4.23 12.39 -2.19
N LEU A 53 -3.47 13.50 -2.16
CA LEU A 53 -2.12 13.51 -1.59
C LEU A 53 -2.13 13.16 -0.10
N TYR A 54 -3.11 13.67 0.65
CA TYR A 54 -3.27 13.35 2.06
C TYR A 54 -3.48 11.84 2.28
N LEU A 55 -4.48 11.25 1.62
CA LEU A 55 -4.78 9.82 1.71
C LEU A 55 -3.62 8.96 1.22
N PHE A 56 -2.98 9.35 0.12
CA PHE A 56 -1.84 8.63 -0.44
C PHE A 56 -0.65 8.61 0.52
N ILE A 57 -0.29 9.76 1.10
CA ILE A 57 0.83 9.86 2.04
C ILE A 57 0.50 9.14 3.35
N SER A 58 -0.69 9.33 3.92
CA SER A 58 -1.07 8.69 5.19
C SER A 58 -1.06 7.17 5.07
N SER A 59 -1.62 6.62 3.99
CA SER A 59 -1.65 5.18 3.74
C SER A 59 -0.25 4.61 3.49
N THR A 60 0.61 5.35 2.76
CA THR A 60 2.00 4.96 2.55
C THR A 60 2.78 4.91 3.87
N VAL A 61 2.64 5.93 4.72
CA VAL A 61 3.31 5.97 6.04
C VAL A 61 2.82 4.83 6.94
N LEU A 62 1.51 4.57 6.97
CA LEU A 62 0.95 3.46 7.74
C LEU A 62 1.51 2.11 7.28
N GLY A 63 1.57 1.88 5.96
CA GLY A 63 2.12 0.66 5.38
C GLY A 63 3.61 0.46 5.70
N VAL A 64 4.42 1.53 5.60
CA VAL A 64 5.84 1.49 5.99
C VAL A 64 6.00 1.17 7.47
N PHE A 65 5.20 1.82 8.33
CA PHE A 65 5.22 1.57 9.76
C PHE A 65 4.84 0.13 10.12
N ALA A 66 3.75 -0.40 9.54
CA ALA A 66 3.30 -1.77 9.75
C ALA A 66 4.34 -2.79 9.25
N GLY A 67 4.99 -2.53 8.11
CA GLY A 67 6.06 -3.35 7.55
C GLY A 67 7.30 -3.39 8.45
N LEU A 68 7.75 -2.22 8.94
CA LEU A 68 8.87 -2.12 9.89
C LEU A 68 8.55 -2.83 11.22
N LEU A 69 7.33 -2.66 11.72
CA LEU A 69 6.85 -3.33 12.93
C LEU A 69 6.85 -4.85 12.74
N SER A 70 6.34 -5.34 11.61
CA SER A 70 6.36 -6.77 11.25
C SER A 70 7.79 -7.33 11.21
N ALA A 71 8.70 -6.63 10.52
CA ALA A 71 10.11 -7.02 10.46
C ALA A 71 10.77 -7.08 11.85
N TYR A 72 10.46 -6.13 12.73
CA TYR A 72 10.96 -6.13 14.10
C TYR A 72 10.40 -7.29 14.94
N ILE A 73 9.09 -7.58 14.83
CA ILE A 73 8.44 -8.69 15.52
C ILE A 73 9.05 -10.03 15.07
N ILE A 74 9.19 -10.24 13.77
CA ILE A 74 9.80 -11.46 13.20
C ILE A 74 11.23 -11.62 13.71
N LYS A 75 12.05 -10.55 13.64
CA LYS A 75 13.42 -10.57 14.14
C LYS A 75 13.52 -10.95 15.62
N LYS A 76 12.55 -10.53 16.44
CA LYS A 76 12.52 -10.81 17.88
C LYS A 76 11.95 -12.19 18.21
N LEU A 77 10.96 -12.68 17.47
CA LEU A 77 10.37 -14.01 17.68
C LEU A 77 11.24 -15.15 17.11
N CYS A 78 11.99 -14.91 16.03
CA CYS A 78 12.81 -15.94 15.39
C CYS A 78 14.17 -16.17 16.06
N PHE A 79 14.39 -15.67 17.29
CA PHE A 79 15.67 -15.76 18.01
C PHE A 79 16.06 -17.17 18.49
N GLY A 80 15.33 -18.24 18.10
CA GLY A 80 15.63 -19.57 18.64
C GLY A 80 15.07 -20.80 17.92
N ARG A 81 14.01 -20.68 17.09
CA ARG A 81 13.53 -21.75 16.21
C ARG A 81 12.92 -21.12 14.96
N HIS A 82 13.23 -21.64 13.79
CA HIS A 82 12.67 -21.23 12.49
C HIS A 82 11.55 -22.19 12.03
N PRO A 83 10.32 -22.14 12.59
CA PRO A 83 9.18 -22.73 11.91
C PRO A 83 8.68 -21.72 10.86
N THR A 84 8.96 -22.00 9.58
CA THR A 84 8.55 -21.20 8.41
C THR A 84 7.05 -20.87 8.44
N ASP A 85 6.22 -21.76 8.97
CA ASP A 85 4.77 -21.58 9.11
C ASP A 85 4.39 -20.35 9.96
N ARG A 86 5.15 -20.06 11.02
CA ARG A 86 4.88 -18.91 11.90
C ARG A 86 5.25 -17.59 11.25
N GLU A 87 6.32 -17.59 10.46
CA GLU A 87 6.76 -16.41 9.72
C GLU A 87 5.71 -16.04 8.67
N ILE A 88 5.21 -17.02 7.92
CA ILE A 88 4.16 -16.81 6.92
C ILE A 88 2.85 -16.34 7.58
N ALA A 89 2.44 -16.99 8.68
CA ALA A 89 1.23 -16.59 9.41
C ALA A 89 1.32 -15.15 9.94
N LEU A 90 2.48 -14.74 10.48
CA LEU A 90 2.71 -13.37 10.96
C LEU A 90 2.75 -12.37 9.80
N MET A 91 3.35 -12.70 8.66
CA MET A 91 3.35 -11.84 7.48
C MET A 91 1.92 -11.56 6.98
N ILE A 92 1.08 -12.60 6.87
CA ILE A 92 -0.33 -12.47 6.45
C ILE A 92 -1.14 -11.69 7.49
N LEU A 93 -0.98 -12.00 8.79
CA LEU A 93 -1.71 -11.32 9.87
C LEU A 93 -1.38 -9.82 9.91
N MET A 94 -0.09 -9.46 9.82
CA MET A 94 0.32 -8.05 9.88
C MET A 94 -0.13 -7.28 8.64
N ALA A 95 -0.13 -7.91 7.46
CA ALA A 95 -0.68 -7.30 6.24
C ALA A 95 -2.19 -7.03 6.39
N TYR A 96 -2.95 -7.98 6.93
CA TYR A 96 -4.38 -7.81 7.18
C TYR A 96 -4.68 -6.75 8.24
N LEU A 97 -3.91 -6.69 9.33
CA LEU A 97 -4.04 -5.65 10.35
C LEU A 97 -3.77 -4.26 9.78
N SER A 98 -2.77 -4.11 8.89
CA SER A 98 -2.50 -2.83 8.23
C SER A 98 -3.66 -2.38 7.35
N TYR A 99 -4.36 -3.31 6.68
CA TYR A 99 -5.54 -3.01 5.89
C TYR A 99 -6.72 -2.56 6.79
N MET A 100 -7.04 -3.31 7.83
CA MET A 100 -8.12 -2.99 8.77
C MET A 100 -7.91 -1.69 9.58
N LEU A 101 -6.67 -1.19 9.68
CA LEU A 101 -6.36 0.10 10.30
C LEU A 101 -6.42 1.28 9.32
N ALA A 102 -6.28 1.01 8.02
CA ALA A 102 -6.36 2.02 6.96
C ALA A 102 -7.80 2.28 6.52
N GLU A 103 -8.62 1.22 6.53
CA GLU A 103 -10.07 1.28 6.34
C GLU A 103 -10.79 1.89 7.55
#